data_AF-A0A117PUR7-F1
#
_entry.id   AF-A0A117PUR7-F1
#
_cell.length_a   1.000
_cell.length_b   1.000
_cell.length_c   1.000
_cell.angle_alpha   90.00
_cell.angle_beta   90.00
_cell.angle_gamma   90.00
#
_symmetry.space_group_name_H-M   'P 1'
#
loop_
_entity.id
_entity.type
_entity.pdbx_description
1 polymer ?
#
loop_
_entity_poly.entity_id
_entity_poly.type
_entity_poly.pdbx_seq_one_letter_code
_entity_poly.pdbx_strand_id
1 'polypeptide(L)'
;IHIVATQARQDGRQPRLRQDIVKMHAAARKFEVEFGLRRLTHGDKTARKWPKTGEKEKAERRGLVEPVRETLQRTVREAAAAAVSDADFFARLTASGVRVKQRIAPDGNVTGYSVAMPGDRDGGQQPVWFPGARLAPDLSLPRVRERWQSPMPVSAVATAEMWKEAERRVRAAAEQLGAGGLHEGAGDVAALGDLIVIAAVISPRLVRDQMKEAAFEFERASRVPGDRALEGQARGLYRESAHLLSQSAAAAGRNDAAAALGFLLALVTAIEAARRWHEAQEHRAQAVASGRAGRLLREAVEVTTGAGAARDYRPRPKRGPARSGATRRTAAAAGERPMTGVVQQALPQHARSILADPAWPVLSKRLADVERAGEDPVDVLAAVAARRELASADSVAEVLSWRLDGWRRHRSSTPASSGTGPSPTSAGGAGRSGPARKTGAPSPTRRMPGDEQNRSPKRAR
;
A
#
# COMPACT_ATOMS: atom_id res chain seq x y z
N ILE A 1 28.08 9.79 -16.30
CA ILE A 1 29.48 9.87 -16.78
C ILE A 1 29.85 8.51 -17.33
N HIS A 2 30.02 8.37 -18.64
CA HIS A 2 30.60 7.16 -19.22
C HIS A 2 32.09 7.42 -19.43
N ILE A 3 32.94 6.62 -18.77
CA ILE A 3 34.39 6.75 -18.88
C ILE A 3 34.87 5.59 -19.75
N VAL A 4 35.49 5.93 -20.88
CA VAL A 4 36.26 4.97 -21.68
C VAL A 4 37.72 5.18 -21.31
N ALA A 5 38.39 4.13 -20.85
CA ALA A 5 39.79 4.19 -20.45
C ALA A 5 40.55 2.97 -20.97
N THR A 6 41.73 3.20 -21.52
CA THR A 6 42.66 2.14 -21.92
C THR A 6 43.39 1.62 -20.69
N GLN A 7 43.30 0.31 -20.46
CA GLN A 7 43.90 -0.33 -19.29
C GLN A 7 45.26 -0.93 -19.65
N ALA A 8 46.34 -0.21 -19.35
CA ALA A 8 47.71 -0.68 -19.60
C ALA A 8 48.63 -0.36 -18.42
N ARG A 9 49.58 -1.26 -18.13
CA ARG A 9 50.70 -0.97 -17.21
C ARG A 9 51.91 -0.49 -18.01
N GLN A 10 52.75 0.35 -17.39
CA GLN A 10 54.00 0.82 -18.01
C GLN A 10 54.97 -0.32 -18.37
N ASP A 11 54.87 -1.48 -17.72
CA ASP A 11 55.68 -2.67 -18.02
C ASP A 11 55.05 -3.59 -19.09
N GLY A 12 54.03 -3.11 -19.81
CA GLY A 12 53.36 -3.85 -20.89
C GLY A 12 52.46 -5.01 -20.44
N ARG A 13 52.36 -5.29 -19.14
CA ARG A 13 51.54 -6.38 -18.60
C ARG A 13 50.09 -5.94 -18.41
N GLN A 14 49.17 -6.90 -18.38
CA GLN A 14 47.77 -6.64 -18.05
C GLN A 14 47.62 -6.06 -16.62
N PRO A 15 46.73 -5.08 -16.43
CA PRO A 15 46.44 -4.55 -15.10
C PRO A 15 45.81 -5.59 -14.17
N ARG A 16 46.19 -5.53 -12.90
CA ARG A 16 45.68 -6.44 -11.86
C ARG A 16 44.30 -5.97 -11.37
N LEU A 17 43.24 -6.40 -12.04
CA LEU A 17 41.85 -6.03 -11.73
C LEU A 17 41.19 -6.88 -10.63
N ARG A 18 41.89 -7.85 -10.06
CA ARG A 18 41.32 -8.69 -9.01
C ARG A 18 40.88 -7.82 -7.82
N GLN A 19 39.61 -7.95 -7.43
CA GLN A 19 38.94 -7.18 -6.37
C GLN A 19 38.88 -5.66 -6.61
N ASP A 20 38.95 -5.21 -7.87
CA ASP A 20 38.78 -3.81 -8.26
C ASP A 20 37.51 -3.15 -7.67
N ILE A 21 36.36 -3.81 -7.69
CA ILE A 21 35.10 -3.32 -7.11
C ILE A 21 35.25 -3.07 -5.60
N VAL A 22 35.85 -4.01 -4.87
CA VAL A 22 36.06 -3.89 -3.42
C VAL A 22 37.03 -2.75 -3.11
N LYS A 23 38.12 -2.65 -3.87
CA LYS A 23 39.12 -1.57 -3.76
C LYS A 23 38.51 -0.21 -4.08
N MET A 24 37.68 -0.13 -5.12
CA MET A 24 36.94 1.08 -5.49
C MET A 24 35.99 1.51 -4.38
N HIS A 25 35.22 0.58 -3.79
CA HIS A 25 34.37 0.90 -2.64
C HIS A 25 35.17 1.39 -1.43
N ALA A 26 36.35 0.80 -1.16
CA ALA A 26 37.22 1.27 -0.09
C ALA A 26 37.74 2.69 -0.34
N ALA A 27 38.11 3.02 -1.58
CA ALA A 27 38.52 4.37 -1.97
C ALA A 27 37.38 5.38 -1.85
N ALA A 28 36.18 5.03 -2.34
CA ALA A 28 34.99 5.88 -2.22
C ALA A 28 34.67 6.24 -0.76
N ARG A 29 34.79 5.27 0.17
CA ARG A 29 34.58 5.51 1.61
C ARG A 29 35.57 6.50 2.22
N LYS A 30 36.82 6.50 1.74
CA LYS A 30 37.82 7.48 2.18
C LYS A 30 37.38 8.88 1.78
N PHE A 31 36.97 9.04 0.52
CA PHE A 31 36.44 10.31 0.00
C PHE A 31 35.15 10.73 0.71
N GLU A 32 34.28 9.79 1.07
CA GLU A 32 33.08 10.11 1.85
C GLU A 32 33.41 10.77 3.20
N VAL A 33 34.45 10.30 3.89
CA VAL A 33 34.91 10.91 5.15
C VAL A 33 35.62 12.23 4.89
N GLU A 34 36.58 12.23 3.97
CA GLU A 34 37.44 13.38 3.65
C GLU A 34 36.64 14.60 3.21
N PHE A 35 35.61 14.40 2.40
CA PHE A 35 34.78 15.48 1.86
C PHE A 35 33.47 15.69 2.62
N GLY A 36 33.29 15.06 3.78
CA GLY A 36 32.06 15.17 4.57
C GLY A 36 30.79 14.72 3.82
N LEU A 37 30.93 13.79 2.88
CA LEU A 37 29.80 13.28 2.10
C LEU A 37 28.99 12.27 2.93
N ARG A 38 27.78 11.97 2.45
CA ARG A 38 26.95 10.92 3.04
C ARG A 38 27.68 9.58 2.98
N ARG A 39 28.11 9.09 4.14
CA ARG A 39 28.76 7.79 4.29
C ARG A 39 27.79 6.66 3.96
N LEU A 40 28.13 5.83 2.98
CA LEU A 40 27.32 4.69 2.59
C LEU A 40 27.72 3.47 3.43
N THR A 41 26.80 3.01 4.28
CA THR A 41 26.98 1.73 4.98
C THR A 41 27.12 0.61 3.96
N HIS A 42 28.05 -0.34 4.18
CA HIS A 42 28.10 -1.53 3.34
C HIS A 42 26.71 -2.17 3.30
N GLY A 43 26.30 -2.67 2.13
CA GLY A 43 25.01 -3.30 2.00
C GLY A 43 24.91 -4.47 2.96
N ASP A 44 24.14 -4.29 4.03
CA ASP A 44 23.68 -5.31 4.98
C ASP A 44 22.81 -6.39 4.30
N LYS A 45 22.72 -6.36 2.96
CA LYS A 45 21.97 -7.25 2.07
C LYS A 45 20.45 -7.20 2.29
N THR A 46 19.98 -6.22 3.05
CA THR A 46 18.55 -6.00 3.35
C THR A 46 17.92 -4.97 2.42
N ALA A 47 18.73 -4.19 1.70
CA ALA A 47 18.27 -3.23 0.72
C ALA A 47 17.58 -3.90 -0.48
N ARG A 48 16.57 -3.22 -1.03
CA ARG A 48 15.90 -3.64 -2.26
C ARG A 48 16.88 -3.69 -3.43
N LYS A 49 16.68 -4.65 -4.34
CA LYS A 49 17.39 -4.69 -5.62
C LYS A 49 16.77 -3.67 -6.57
N TRP A 50 17.54 -2.66 -6.95
CA TRP A 50 17.09 -1.66 -7.90
C TRP A 50 16.95 -2.26 -9.30
N PRO A 51 15.92 -1.87 -10.07
CA PRO A 51 15.87 -2.20 -11.49
C PRO A 51 17.09 -1.64 -12.21
N LYS A 52 17.57 -2.39 -13.20
CA LYS A 52 18.64 -1.92 -14.08
C LYS A 52 18.14 -0.79 -14.98
N THR A 53 19.04 0.07 -15.45
CA THR A 53 18.71 1.16 -16.38
C THR A 53 17.93 0.65 -17.59
N GLY A 54 18.39 -0.43 -18.24
CA GLY A 54 17.67 -1.02 -19.37
C GLY A 54 16.28 -1.59 -19.03
N GLU A 55 16.01 -1.95 -17.77
CA GLU A 55 14.65 -2.35 -17.34
C GLU A 55 13.73 -1.13 -17.24
N LYS A 56 14.25 0.04 -16.82
CA LYS A 56 13.51 1.31 -16.80
C LYS A 56 13.23 1.84 -18.21
N GLU A 57 14.25 1.90 -19.05
CA GLU A 57 14.11 2.33 -20.45
C GLU A 57 13.16 1.40 -21.23
N LYS A 58 13.17 0.08 -20.94
CA LYS A 58 12.19 -0.86 -21.52
C LYS A 58 10.77 -0.55 -21.05
N ALA A 59 10.58 -0.19 -19.78
CA ALA A 59 9.27 0.18 -19.24
C ALA A 59 8.74 1.45 -19.92
N GLU A 60 9.56 2.49 -20.00
CA GLU A 60 9.25 3.76 -20.65
C GLU A 60 8.87 3.57 -22.13
N ARG A 61 9.69 2.86 -22.90
CA ARG A 61 9.38 2.55 -24.32
C ARG A 61 8.07 1.80 -24.51
N ARG A 62 7.60 1.08 -23.49
CA ARG A 62 6.35 0.30 -23.52
C ARG A 62 5.18 1.03 -22.86
N GLY A 63 5.37 2.26 -22.38
CA GLY A 63 4.33 3.00 -21.65
C GLY A 63 3.90 2.33 -20.34
N LEU A 64 4.77 1.52 -19.73
CA LEU A 64 4.50 0.91 -18.42
C LEU A 64 4.78 1.91 -17.31
N VAL A 65 3.93 1.93 -16.29
CA VAL A 65 4.08 2.79 -15.10
C VAL A 65 5.36 2.46 -14.31
N GLU A 66 5.77 1.19 -14.33
CA GLU A 66 6.95 0.70 -13.61
C GLU A 66 7.64 -0.44 -14.38
N PRO A 67 8.91 -0.76 -14.07
CA PRO A 67 9.58 -1.93 -14.63
C PRO A 67 8.90 -3.24 -14.24
N VAL A 68 8.82 -4.19 -15.18
CA VAL A 68 8.17 -5.51 -14.98
C VAL A 68 8.70 -6.26 -13.76
N ARG A 69 9.99 -6.12 -13.45
CA ARG A 69 10.61 -6.69 -12.24
C ARG A 69 9.89 -6.23 -10.97
N GLU A 70 9.53 -4.96 -10.88
CA GLU A 70 8.87 -4.38 -9.71
C GLU A 70 7.45 -4.93 -9.54
N THR A 71 6.69 -5.00 -10.65
CA THR A 71 5.37 -5.62 -10.66
C THR A 71 5.44 -7.07 -10.22
N LEU A 72 6.36 -7.87 -10.78
CA LEU A 72 6.56 -9.27 -10.41
C LEU A 72 6.99 -9.42 -8.95
N GLN A 73 7.88 -8.56 -8.45
CA GLN A 73 8.30 -8.58 -7.04
C GLN A 73 7.10 -8.35 -6.12
N ARG A 74 6.27 -7.35 -6.41
CA ARG A 74 5.04 -7.05 -5.65
C ARG A 74 4.07 -8.22 -5.67
N THR A 75 3.73 -8.72 -6.86
CA THR A 75 2.80 -9.85 -7.02
C THR A 75 3.26 -11.12 -6.30
N VAL A 76 4.56 -11.43 -6.39
CA VAL A 76 5.12 -12.60 -5.70
C VAL A 76 5.10 -12.43 -4.19
N ARG A 77 5.38 -11.23 -3.69
CA ARG A 77 5.31 -10.91 -2.26
C ARG A 77 3.90 -11.01 -1.71
N GLU A 78 2.90 -10.49 -2.43
CA GLU A 78 1.48 -10.63 -2.09
C GLU A 78 1.05 -12.11 -2.04
N ALA A 79 1.42 -12.90 -3.04
CA ALA A 79 1.14 -14.33 -3.06
C ALA A 79 1.82 -15.09 -1.90
N ALA A 80 3.09 -14.77 -1.61
CA ALA A 80 3.83 -15.38 -0.52
C ALA A 80 3.23 -15.05 0.86
N ALA A 81 2.85 -13.79 1.09
CA ALA A 81 2.26 -13.34 2.35
C ALA A 81 0.92 -14.03 2.67
N ALA A 82 0.13 -14.35 1.63
CA ALA A 82 -1.19 -14.97 1.79
C ALA A 82 -1.16 -16.51 1.79
N ALA A 83 -0.09 -17.13 1.29
CA ALA A 83 -0.06 -18.57 1.08
C ALA A 83 0.16 -19.36 2.38
N VAL A 84 -0.39 -20.59 2.40
CA VAL A 84 -0.22 -21.56 3.50
C VAL A 84 0.47 -22.86 3.08
N SER A 85 0.84 -23.00 1.81
CA SER A 85 1.58 -24.15 1.28
C SER A 85 2.20 -23.80 -0.06
N ASP A 86 3.08 -24.67 -0.57
CA ASP A 86 3.63 -24.55 -1.93
C ASP A 86 2.52 -24.57 -3.00
N ALA A 87 1.54 -25.46 -2.85
CA ALA A 87 0.42 -25.57 -3.78
C ALA A 87 -0.42 -24.29 -3.81
N ASP A 88 -0.76 -23.76 -2.63
CA ASP A 88 -1.50 -22.50 -2.49
C ASP A 88 -0.70 -21.31 -3.05
N PHE A 89 0.61 -21.26 -2.77
CA PHE A 89 1.51 -20.22 -3.31
C PHE A 89 1.52 -20.19 -4.83
N PHE A 90 1.71 -21.34 -5.48
CA PHE A 90 1.74 -21.40 -6.94
C PHE A 90 0.35 -21.19 -7.57
N ALA A 91 -0.72 -21.62 -6.90
CA ALA A 91 -2.10 -21.33 -7.32
C ALA A 91 -2.37 -19.81 -7.31
N ARG A 92 -1.98 -19.10 -6.24
CA ARG A 92 -2.12 -17.64 -6.13
C ARG A 92 -1.30 -16.89 -7.18
N LEU A 93 -0.07 -17.31 -7.44
CA LEU A 93 0.74 -16.74 -8.53
C LEU A 93 0.03 -16.92 -9.88
N THR A 94 -0.47 -18.11 -10.17
CA THR A 94 -1.17 -18.37 -11.43
C THR A 94 -2.46 -17.53 -11.53
N ALA A 95 -3.22 -17.43 -10.44
CA ALA A 95 -4.44 -16.61 -10.36
C ALA A 95 -4.17 -15.10 -10.53
N SER A 96 -2.99 -14.63 -10.14
CA SER A 96 -2.55 -13.25 -10.38
C SER A 96 -2.15 -12.95 -11.83
N GLY A 97 -2.22 -13.95 -12.71
CA GLY A 97 -1.92 -13.83 -14.13
C GLY A 97 -0.43 -13.92 -14.47
N VAL A 98 0.46 -14.20 -13.52
CA VAL A 98 1.89 -14.41 -13.82
C VAL A 98 2.15 -15.84 -14.29
N ARG A 99 3.10 -16.01 -15.20
CA ARG A 99 3.57 -17.34 -15.59
C ARG A 99 4.52 -17.87 -14.52
N VAL A 100 4.38 -19.13 -14.17
CA VAL A 100 5.21 -19.79 -13.15
C VAL A 100 5.98 -20.95 -13.79
N LYS A 101 7.28 -21.02 -13.52
CA LYS A 101 8.13 -22.16 -13.86
C LYS A 101 8.76 -22.70 -12.59
N GLN A 102 8.37 -23.91 -12.21
CA GLN A 102 8.96 -24.62 -11.06
C GLN A 102 10.28 -25.29 -11.48
N ARG A 103 11.26 -25.29 -10.58
CA ARG A 103 12.50 -26.06 -10.72
C ARG A 103 12.38 -27.31 -9.86
N ILE A 104 12.33 -28.46 -10.51
CA ILE A 104 12.13 -29.76 -9.87
C ILE A 104 13.49 -30.49 -9.87
N ALA A 105 13.90 -31.02 -8.73
CA ALA A 105 15.09 -31.85 -8.62
C ALA A 105 14.81 -33.29 -9.10
N PRO A 106 15.84 -34.12 -9.34
CA PRO A 106 15.66 -35.50 -9.83
C PRO A 106 14.79 -36.38 -8.91
N ASP A 107 14.71 -36.04 -7.63
CA ASP A 107 13.87 -36.69 -6.61
C ASP A 107 12.38 -36.26 -6.67
N GLY A 108 12.01 -35.38 -7.61
CA GLY A 108 10.65 -34.86 -7.76
C GLY A 108 10.35 -33.64 -6.86
N ASN A 109 11.27 -33.21 -5.99
CA ASN A 109 11.03 -32.10 -5.09
C ASN A 109 11.20 -30.74 -5.78
N VAL A 110 10.29 -29.80 -5.50
CA VAL A 110 10.42 -28.41 -5.97
C VAL A 110 11.53 -27.71 -5.18
N THR A 111 12.58 -27.27 -5.86
CA THR A 111 13.77 -26.62 -5.27
C THR A 111 13.85 -25.12 -5.58
N GLY A 112 12.93 -24.59 -6.38
CA GLY A 112 12.89 -23.19 -6.74
C GLY A 112 11.79 -22.88 -7.74
N TYR A 113 11.64 -21.60 -8.07
CA TYR A 113 10.70 -21.16 -9.09
C TYR A 113 11.21 -19.88 -9.77
N SER A 114 10.68 -19.63 -10.97
CA SER A 114 10.81 -18.37 -11.69
C SER A 114 9.44 -17.90 -12.15
N VAL A 115 9.25 -16.58 -12.20
CA VAL A 115 8.04 -15.96 -12.71
C VAL A 115 8.33 -15.10 -13.94
N ALA A 116 7.35 -14.98 -14.82
CA ALA A 116 7.40 -14.09 -15.97
C ALA A 116 6.06 -13.39 -16.16
N MET A 117 6.09 -12.11 -16.53
CA MET A 117 4.90 -11.37 -16.88
C MET A 117 4.47 -11.74 -18.31
N PRO A 118 3.19 -12.12 -18.55
CA PRO A 118 2.70 -12.29 -19.91
C PRO A 118 2.97 -11.05 -20.76
N GLY A 119 3.49 -11.25 -21.97
CA GLY A 119 3.85 -10.16 -22.87
C GLY A 119 5.18 -9.46 -22.56
N ASP A 120 5.90 -9.82 -21.49
CA ASP A 120 7.30 -9.38 -21.32
C ASP A 120 8.27 -10.36 -22.00
N ARG A 121 8.81 -9.92 -23.14
CA ARG A 121 9.69 -10.73 -24.00
C ARG A 121 11.07 -10.11 -24.16
N ASP A 122 12.08 -10.95 -24.38
CA ASP A 122 13.43 -10.53 -24.76
C ASP A 122 13.56 -10.32 -26.28
N GLY A 123 14.78 -10.03 -26.74
CA GLY A 123 15.06 -9.81 -28.17
C GLY A 123 14.76 -11.04 -29.05
N GLY A 124 14.77 -12.25 -28.46
CA GLY A 124 14.44 -13.51 -29.13
C GLY A 124 12.97 -13.91 -29.01
N GLN A 125 12.08 -12.99 -28.60
CA GLN A 125 10.65 -13.23 -28.36
C GLN A 125 10.35 -14.26 -27.27
N GLN A 126 11.33 -14.60 -26.43
CA GLN A 126 11.14 -15.53 -25.32
C GLN A 126 10.68 -14.78 -24.06
N PRO A 127 9.87 -15.41 -23.19
CA PRO A 127 9.47 -14.79 -21.93
C PRO A 127 10.68 -14.46 -21.05
N VAL A 128 10.69 -13.27 -20.46
CA VAL A 128 11.74 -12.87 -19.52
C VAL A 128 11.43 -13.46 -18.14
N TRP A 129 12.22 -14.47 -17.74
CA TRP A 129 12.05 -15.16 -16.46
C TRP A 129 12.88 -14.54 -15.33
N PHE A 130 12.22 -14.31 -14.19
CA PHE A 130 12.85 -13.83 -12.97
C PHE A 130 12.78 -14.92 -11.88
N PRO A 131 13.92 -15.50 -11.46
CA PRO A 131 13.96 -16.36 -10.28
C PRO A 131 13.50 -15.59 -9.04
N GLY A 132 12.74 -16.23 -8.14
CA GLY A 132 12.25 -15.58 -6.90
C GLY A 132 13.36 -14.90 -6.08
N ALA A 133 14.50 -15.59 -5.89
CA ALA A 133 15.68 -15.05 -5.21
C ALA A 133 16.32 -13.83 -5.91
N ARG A 134 16.06 -13.65 -7.22
CA ARG A 134 16.50 -12.47 -7.98
C ARG A 134 15.51 -11.31 -7.90
N LEU A 135 14.25 -11.55 -7.54
CA LEU A 135 13.29 -10.49 -7.23
C LEU A 135 13.61 -9.88 -5.86
N ALA A 136 13.72 -10.71 -4.83
CA ALA A 136 14.23 -10.30 -3.51
C ALA A 136 14.81 -11.51 -2.75
N PRO A 137 15.75 -11.30 -1.80
CA PRO A 137 16.37 -12.41 -1.05
C PRO A 137 15.36 -13.29 -0.31
N ASP A 138 14.32 -12.67 0.25
CA ASP A 138 13.23 -13.27 1.02
C ASP A 138 12.13 -13.91 0.16
N LEU A 139 12.25 -13.83 -1.17
CA LEU A 139 11.34 -14.45 -2.14
C LEU A 139 11.93 -15.72 -2.78
N SER A 140 13.06 -16.23 -2.30
CA SER A 140 13.49 -17.60 -2.68
C SER A 140 12.52 -18.65 -2.11
N LEU A 141 12.36 -19.79 -2.77
CA LEU A 141 11.39 -20.81 -2.32
C LEU A 141 11.62 -21.27 -0.86
N PRO A 142 12.85 -21.50 -0.37
CA PRO A 142 13.07 -21.80 1.03
C PRO A 142 12.55 -20.69 1.96
N ARG A 143 12.80 -19.41 1.62
CA ARG A 143 12.33 -18.25 2.40
C ARG A 143 10.82 -18.05 2.35
N VAL A 144 10.21 -18.43 1.23
CA VAL A 144 8.76 -18.45 1.10
C VAL A 144 8.15 -19.53 2.00
N ARG A 145 8.73 -20.74 2.03
CA ARG A 145 8.29 -21.84 2.91
C ARG A 145 8.39 -21.56 4.40
N GLU A 146 9.33 -20.71 4.83
CA GLU A 146 9.48 -20.30 6.23
C GLU A 146 8.17 -19.76 6.82
N ARG A 147 7.26 -19.26 5.98
CA ARG A 147 5.93 -18.76 6.35
C ARG A 147 5.02 -19.85 6.92
N TRP A 148 4.92 -21.01 6.30
CA TRP A 148 3.92 -22.04 6.67
C TRP A 148 4.54 -23.31 7.25
N GLN A 149 5.66 -23.16 7.96
CA GLN A 149 6.24 -24.26 8.75
C GLN A 149 5.40 -24.58 9.99
N SER A 150 4.71 -23.57 10.54
CA SER A 150 3.78 -23.74 11.65
C SER A 150 2.33 -23.86 11.12
N PRO A 151 1.53 -24.83 11.59
CA PRO A 151 0.13 -24.93 11.22
C PRO A 151 -0.61 -23.64 11.56
N MET A 152 -1.39 -23.12 10.61
CA MET A 152 -2.26 -21.98 10.84
C MET A 152 -3.59 -22.46 11.40
N PRO A 153 -4.03 -21.98 12.59
CA PRO A 153 -5.35 -22.35 13.09
C PRO A 153 -6.43 -21.80 12.16
N VAL A 154 -7.43 -22.64 11.86
CA VAL A 154 -8.61 -22.21 11.11
C VAL A 154 -9.49 -21.41 12.07
N SER A 155 -9.58 -20.11 11.87
CA SER A 155 -10.38 -19.22 12.71
C SER A 155 -11.72 -18.95 12.03
N ALA A 156 -12.81 -19.48 12.59
CA ALA A 156 -14.17 -19.22 12.12
C ALA A 156 -14.65 -17.86 12.66
N VAL A 157 -14.19 -16.76 12.03
CA VAL A 157 -14.60 -15.40 12.37
C VAL A 157 -15.57 -14.89 11.31
N ALA A 158 -16.69 -14.31 11.74
CA ALA A 158 -17.62 -13.66 10.82
C ALA A 158 -16.93 -12.53 10.04
N THR A 159 -17.20 -12.40 8.74
CA THR A 159 -16.56 -11.39 7.86
C THR A 159 -16.61 -9.97 8.42
N ALA A 160 -17.71 -9.61 9.10
CA ALA A 160 -17.89 -8.29 9.69
C ALA A 160 -16.91 -7.98 10.84
N GLU A 161 -16.44 -9.01 11.56
CA GLU A 161 -15.58 -8.86 12.73
C GLU A 161 -14.09 -9.10 12.41
N MET A 162 -13.76 -9.51 11.19
CA MET A 162 -12.39 -9.84 10.78
C MET A 162 -11.40 -8.70 11.02
N TRP A 163 -11.81 -7.45 10.76
CA TRP A 163 -10.96 -6.27 10.98
C TRP A 163 -10.70 -5.99 12.47
N LYS A 164 -11.73 -6.11 13.31
CA LYS A 164 -11.60 -5.91 14.77
C LYS A 164 -10.76 -7.01 15.41
N GLU A 165 -10.94 -8.24 14.96
CA GLU A 165 -10.16 -9.37 15.44
C GLU A 165 -8.68 -9.26 14.99
N ALA A 166 -8.44 -8.85 13.75
CA ALA A 166 -7.08 -8.53 13.30
C ALA A 166 -6.48 -7.38 14.10
N GLU A 167 -7.23 -6.30 14.36
CA GLU A 167 -6.80 -5.19 15.21
C GLU A 167 -6.39 -5.66 16.61
N ARG A 168 -7.21 -6.51 17.25
CA ARG A 168 -6.92 -7.07 18.58
C ARG A 168 -5.64 -7.89 18.59
N ARG A 169 -5.46 -8.78 17.60
CA ARG A 169 -4.25 -9.61 17.46
C ARG A 169 -3.00 -8.77 17.22
N VAL A 170 -3.11 -7.74 16.37
CA VAL A 170 -2.00 -6.82 16.08
C VAL A 170 -1.58 -6.02 17.30
N ARG A 171 -2.52 -5.56 18.14
CA ARG A 171 -2.16 -4.89 19.40
C ARG A 171 -1.40 -5.81 20.35
N ALA A 172 -1.92 -7.02 20.59
CA ALA A 172 -1.26 -8.00 21.43
C ALA A 172 0.14 -8.35 20.91
N ALA A 173 0.28 -8.52 19.59
CA ALA A 173 1.55 -8.76 18.93
C ALA A 173 2.54 -7.59 19.09
N ALA A 174 2.06 -6.34 18.99
CA ALA A 174 2.88 -5.15 19.18
C ALA A 174 3.38 -5.00 20.62
N GLU A 175 2.53 -5.30 21.60
CA GLU A 175 2.90 -5.32 23.03
C GLU A 175 3.98 -6.37 23.30
N GLN A 176 3.84 -7.58 22.76
CA GLN A 176 4.83 -8.65 22.88
C GLN A 176 6.17 -8.27 22.23
N LEU A 177 6.15 -7.69 21.03
CA LEU A 177 7.36 -7.23 20.35
C LEU A 177 8.05 -6.09 21.12
N GLY A 178 7.27 -5.21 21.77
CA GLY A 178 7.80 -4.11 22.59
C GLY A 178 8.35 -4.56 23.95
N ALA A 179 7.80 -5.62 24.54
CA ALA A 179 8.22 -6.17 25.82
C ALA A 179 9.35 -7.22 25.69
N GLY A 180 9.46 -7.88 24.53
CA GLY A 180 10.41 -8.94 24.23
C GLY A 180 11.84 -8.44 24.13
N GLY A 181 12.58 -8.55 25.23
CA GLY A 181 14.02 -8.30 25.30
C GLY A 181 14.82 -9.13 24.29
N LEU A 182 15.35 -8.42 23.29
CA LEU A 182 16.65 -8.61 22.62
C LEU A 182 17.02 -9.85 21.79
N HIS A 183 16.26 -10.95 21.65
CA HIS A 183 16.74 -12.06 20.79
C HIS A 183 15.76 -12.70 19.78
N GLU A 184 14.45 -12.39 19.82
CA GLU A 184 13.45 -13.14 19.02
C GLU A 184 12.53 -12.26 18.14
N GLY A 185 12.90 -11.00 17.87
CA GLY A 185 12.02 -10.07 17.12
C GLY A 185 12.10 -10.21 15.59
N ALA A 186 13.07 -10.94 15.04
CA ALA A 186 13.27 -10.99 13.59
C ALA A 186 12.11 -11.67 12.86
N GLY A 187 11.61 -12.78 13.41
CA GLY A 187 10.42 -13.47 12.89
C GLY A 187 9.16 -12.62 12.99
N ASP A 188 9.01 -11.87 14.08
CA ASP A 188 7.88 -10.97 14.34
C ASP A 188 7.82 -9.83 13.31
N VAL A 189 8.95 -9.13 13.09
CA VAL A 189 9.04 -8.02 12.14
C VAL A 189 8.85 -8.51 10.70
N ALA A 190 9.35 -9.70 10.35
CA ALA A 190 9.10 -10.30 9.05
C ALA A 190 7.60 -10.60 8.82
N ALA A 191 6.91 -11.16 9.83
CA ALA A 191 5.47 -11.43 9.76
C ALA A 191 4.63 -10.14 9.74
N LEU A 192 5.04 -9.09 10.46
CA LEU A 192 4.44 -7.76 10.36
C LEU A 192 4.56 -7.21 8.93
N GLY A 193 5.70 -7.42 8.26
CA GLY A 193 5.88 -7.05 6.86
C GLY A 193 4.89 -7.73 5.91
N ASP A 194 4.69 -9.05 6.07
CA ASP A 194 3.68 -9.80 5.31
C ASP A 194 2.25 -9.27 5.61
N LEU A 195 1.92 -8.96 6.87
CA LEU A 195 0.64 -8.37 7.24
C LEU A 195 0.39 -7.01 6.57
N ILE A 196 1.39 -6.12 6.55
CA ILE A 196 1.27 -4.81 5.91
C ILE A 196 1.05 -4.96 4.40
N VAL A 197 1.69 -5.94 3.76
CA VAL A 197 1.45 -6.28 2.34
C VAL A 197 -0.01 -6.69 2.12
N ILE A 198 -0.55 -7.60 2.94
CA ILE A 198 -1.97 -7.98 2.84
C ILE A 198 -2.88 -6.79 3.09
N ALA A 199 -2.62 -6.00 4.12
CA ALA A 199 -3.38 -4.81 4.45
C ALA A 199 -3.41 -3.83 3.27
N ALA A 200 -2.28 -3.63 2.56
CA ALA A 200 -2.20 -2.76 1.40
C ALA A 200 -3.09 -3.22 0.23
N VAL A 201 -3.25 -4.54 0.03
CA VAL A 201 -4.12 -5.09 -1.02
C VAL A 201 -5.59 -4.80 -0.71
N ILE A 202 -6.01 -5.03 0.54
CA ILE A 202 -7.43 -4.95 0.94
C ILE A 202 -7.87 -3.56 1.40
N SER A 203 -6.93 -2.64 1.61
CA SER A 203 -7.22 -1.30 2.13
C SER A 203 -8.23 -0.53 1.26
N PRO A 204 -9.08 0.31 1.88
CA PRO A 204 -9.98 1.20 1.16
C PRO A 204 -9.21 2.06 0.14
N ARG A 205 -9.83 2.32 -1.02
CA ARG A 205 -9.23 3.15 -2.08
C ARG A 205 -8.70 4.50 -1.57
N LEU A 206 -9.36 5.05 -0.55
CA LEU A 206 -9.01 6.30 0.10
C LEU A 206 -7.53 6.36 0.56
N VAL A 207 -6.99 5.25 1.06
CA VAL A 207 -5.65 5.16 1.69
C VAL A 207 -4.76 4.08 1.09
N ARG A 208 -5.20 3.42 0.02
CA ARG A 208 -4.52 2.26 -0.58
C ARG A 208 -3.11 2.59 -1.04
N ASP A 209 -2.89 3.78 -1.59
CA ASP A 209 -1.58 4.18 -2.09
C ASP A 209 -0.60 4.42 -0.95
N GLN A 210 -1.04 5.09 0.13
CA GLN A 210 -0.23 5.23 1.35
C GLN A 210 0.12 3.87 1.96
N MET A 211 -0.81 2.93 1.97
CA MET A 211 -0.57 1.57 2.48
C MET A 211 0.43 0.79 1.61
N LYS A 212 0.36 0.93 0.28
CA LYS A 212 1.34 0.32 -0.64
C LYS A 212 2.74 0.91 -0.45
N GLU A 213 2.83 2.22 -0.28
CA GLU A 213 4.12 2.89 -0.02
C GLU A 213 4.67 2.51 1.36
N ALA A 214 3.79 2.35 2.37
CA ALA A 214 4.21 1.88 3.70
C ALA A 214 4.77 0.46 3.62
N ALA A 215 4.10 -0.45 2.89
CA ALA A 215 4.60 -1.80 2.64
C ALA A 215 5.95 -1.78 1.92
N PHE A 216 6.12 -0.87 0.96
CA PHE A 216 7.34 -0.68 0.20
C PHE A 216 8.52 -0.24 1.08
N GLU A 217 8.34 0.81 1.89
CA GLU A 217 9.36 1.29 2.82
C GLU A 217 9.67 0.24 3.89
N PHE A 218 8.65 -0.43 4.44
CA PHE A 218 8.81 -1.45 5.46
C PHE A 218 9.51 -2.73 4.97
N GLU A 219 9.60 -2.95 3.65
CA GLU A 219 10.26 -4.12 3.06
C GLU A 219 11.70 -4.28 3.56
N ARG A 220 12.42 -3.16 3.78
CA ARG A 220 13.76 -3.23 4.36
C ARG A 220 13.74 -3.59 5.85
N ALA A 221 12.80 -3.06 6.62
CA ALA A 221 12.64 -3.39 8.04
C ALA A 221 12.33 -4.87 8.25
N SER A 222 11.49 -5.46 7.39
CA SER A 222 11.18 -6.91 7.43
C SER A 222 12.37 -7.84 7.15
N ARG A 223 13.54 -7.29 6.78
CA ARG A 223 14.77 -8.03 6.53
C ARG A 223 15.80 -7.68 7.59
N VAL A 224 15.90 -8.51 8.60
CA VAL A 224 16.91 -8.39 9.65
C VAL A 224 18.28 -8.84 9.12
N PRO A 225 19.35 -8.06 9.33
CA PRO A 225 20.70 -8.47 8.96
C PRO A 225 21.18 -9.69 9.75
N GLY A 226 21.78 -10.66 9.07
CA GLY A 226 22.51 -11.77 9.70
C GLY A 226 21.65 -12.84 10.37
N ASP A 227 20.65 -12.44 11.14
CA ASP A 227 19.79 -13.33 11.91
C ASP A 227 18.69 -13.98 11.05
N ARG A 228 18.42 -15.24 11.35
CA ARG A 228 17.47 -16.12 10.66
C ARG A 228 16.41 -16.68 11.62
N ALA A 229 16.44 -16.32 12.90
CA ALA A 229 15.43 -16.77 13.86
C ALA A 229 14.02 -16.43 13.35
N LEU A 230 13.27 -17.49 13.06
CA LEU A 230 11.85 -17.44 12.72
C LEU A 230 10.98 -17.57 13.96
N GLU A 231 11.59 -17.69 15.12
CA GLU A 231 10.96 -17.66 16.42
C GLU A 231 10.64 -16.21 16.76
N GLY A 232 9.60 -16.05 17.58
CA GLY A 232 9.01 -14.75 17.87
C GLY A 232 7.62 -14.97 18.43
N GLN A 233 7.39 -14.47 19.64
CA GLN A 233 6.16 -14.70 20.38
C GLN A 233 4.95 -14.05 19.69
N ALA A 234 5.19 -12.97 18.94
CA ALA A 234 4.17 -12.21 18.21
C ALA A 234 3.92 -12.71 16.78
N ARG A 235 4.83 -13.53 16.23
CA ARG A 235 4.82 -13.97 14.83
C ARG A 235 3.53 -14.66 14.44
N GLY A 236 3.03 -15.55 15.30
CA GLY A 236 1.77 -16.27 15.07
C GLY A 236 0.60 -15.31 14.91
N LEU A 237 0.47 -14.33 15.81
CA LEU A 237 -0.60 -13.33 15.79
C LEU A 237 -0.59 -12.47 14.52
N TYR A 238 0.58 -12.01 14.06
CA TYR A 238 0.68 -11.27 12.79
C TYR A 238 0.29 -12.13 11.59
N ARG A 239 0.75 -13.39 11.55
CA ARG A 239 0.40 -14.33 10.48
C ARG A 239 -1.09 -14.65 10.45
N GLU A 240 -1.68 -14.93 11.60
CA GLU A 240 -3.12 -15.17 11.74
C GLU A 240 -3.94 -13.97 11.29
N SER A 241 -3.48 -12.76 11.61
CA SER A 241 -4.12 -11.53 11.13
C SER A 241 -4.02 -11.40 9.61
N ALA A 242 -2.85 -11.66 9.02
CA ALA A 242 -2.66 -11.61 7.57
C ALA A 242 -3.54 -12.62 6.83
N HIS A 243 -3.60 -13.85 7.35
CA HIS A 243 -4.45 -14.90 6.79
C HIS A 243 -5.93 -14.56 6.89
N LEU A 244 -6.40 -14.12 8.06
CA LEU A 244 -7.78 -13.69 8.29
C LEU A 244 -8.20 -12.59 7.30
N LEU A 245 -7.35 -11.58 7.14
CA LEU A 245 -7.57 -10.46 6.22
C LEU A 245 -7.54 -10.89 4.75
N SER A 246 -6.68 -11.85 4.38
CA SER A 246 -6.63 -12.37 3.00
C SER A 246 -7.92 -13.09 2.59
N GLN A 247 -8.62 -13.72 3.53
CA GLN A 247 -9.92 -14.35 3.28
C GLN A 247 -11.04 -13.31 3.14
N SER A 248 -10.96 -12.20 3.88
CA SER A 248 -11.94 -11.11 3.83
C SER A 248 -12.03 -10.43 2.45
N ALA A 249 -10.93 -10.45 1.68
CA ALA A 249 -10.87 -9.87 0.34
C ALA A 249 -11.90 -10.48 -0.62
N ALA A 250 -12.26 -11.76 -0.42
CA ALA A 250 -13.30 -12.44 -1.20
C ALA A 250 -14.73 -12.00 -0.85
N ALA A 251 -14.92 -11.29 0.27
CA ALA A 251 -16.23 -10.95 0.83
C ALA A 251 -16.47 -9.43 1.02
N ALA A 252 -15.60 -8.59 0.45
CA ALA A 252 -15.56 -7.15 0.70
C ALA A 252 -16.74 -6.37 0.09
N GLY A 253 -17.86 -6.33 0.82
CA GLY A 253 -19.04 -5.52 0.48
C GLY A 253 -19.41 -4.42 1.47
N ARG A 254 -18.87 -4.41 2.69
CA ARG A 254 -19.20 -3.43 3.74
C ARG A 254 -18.00 -3.15 4.64
N ASN A 255 -17.25 -2.09 4.32
CA ASN A 255 -16.17 -1.62 5.19
C ASN A 255 -16.76 -0.82 6.35
N ASP A 256 -16.57 -1.28 7.58
CA ASP A 256 -16.72 -0.42 8.76
C ASP A 256 -15.49 0.49 8.85
N ALA A 257 -15.67 1.78 8.57
CA ALA A 257 -14.60 2.77 8.61
C ALA A 257 -13.96 2.88 10.00
N ALA A 258 -14.72 2.58 11.08
CA ALA A 258 -14.19 2.57 12.43
C ALA A 258 -13.23 1.39 12.66
N ALA A 259 -13.58 0.19 12.20
CA ALA A 259 -12.72 -0.98 12.27
C ALA A 259 -11.45 -0.82 11.42
N ALA A 260 -11.57 -0.22 10.23
CA ALA A 260 -10.40 0.09 9.40
C ALA A 260 -9.46 1.10 10.09
N LEU A 261 -10.00 2.14 10.74
CA LEU A 261 -9.22 3.11 11.50
C LEU A 261 -8.54 2.47 12.72
N GLY A 262 -9.26 1.65 13.48
CA GLY A 262 -8.73 0.92 14.63
C GLY A 262 -7.57 0.00 14.25
N PHE A 263 -7.71 -0.72 13.14
CA PHE A 263 -6.64 -1.54 12.58
C PHE A 263 -5.42 -0.73 12.12
N LEU A 264 -5.62 0.41 11.43
CA LEU A 264 -4.51 1.28 11.03
C LEU A 264 -3.71 1.79 12.25
N LEU A 265 -4.40 2.16 13.33
CA LEU A 265 -3.76 2.56 14.58
C LEU A 265 -2.97 1.41 15.22
N ALA A 266 -3.51 0.20 15.18
CA ALA A 266 -2.80 -0.99 15.65
C ALA A 266 -1.53 -1.26 14.83
N LEU A 267 -1.56 -1.04 13.52
CA LEU A 267 -0.36 -1.13 12.68
C LEU A 267 0.66 -0.03 12.99
N VAL A 268 0.24 1.20 13.28
CA VAL A 268 1.15 2.27 13.73
C VAL A 268 1.88 1.85 15.02
N THR A 269 1.17 1.28 15.99
CA THR A 269 1.80 0.76 17.22
C THR A 269 2.75 -0.40 16.93
N ALA A 270 2.40 -1.31 16.02
CA ALA A 270 3.25 -2.44 15.65
C ALA A 270 4.54 -1.99 14.94
N ILE A 271 4.47 -1.03 14.02
CA ILE A 271 5.65 -0.49 13.34
C ILE A 271 6.57 0.26 14.32
N GLU A 272 6.00 0.99 15.28
CA GLU A 272 6.80 1.68 16.30
C GLU A 272 7.49 0.68 17.25
N ALA A 273 6.82 -0.42 17.62
CA ALA A 273 7.44 -1.53 18.35
C ALA A 273 8.61 -2.15 17.54
N ALA A 274 8.40 -2.40 16.24
CA ALA A 274 9.45 -2.90 15.35
C ALA A 274 10.61 -1.91 15.21
N ARG A 275 10.33 -0.61 15.15
CA ARG A 275 11.35 0.45 15.11
C ARG A 275 12.21 0.42 16.38
N ARG A 276 11.59 0.43 17.56
CA ARG A 276 12.29 0.37 18.86
C ARG A 276 13.13 -0.89 18.98
N TRP A 277 12.60 -2.03 18.53
CA TRP A 277 13.36 -3.26 18.45
C TRP A 277 14.59 -3.12 17.55
N HIS A 278 14.46 -2.57 16.35
CA HIS A 278 15.61 -2.32 15.48
C HIS A 278 16.63 -1.33 16.07
N GLU A 279 16.17 -0.29 16.77
CA GLU A 279 17.05 0.67 17.45
C GLU A 279 17.85 -0.02 18.56
N ALA A 280 17.21 -0.89 19.36
CA ALA A 280 17.86 -1.69 20.39
C ALA A 280 18.89 -2.70 19.82
N GLN A 281 18.65 -3.20 18.60
CA GLN A 281 19.58 -4.09 17.87
C GLN A 281 20.64 -3.33 17.05
N GLU A 282 20.69 -2.00 17.14
CA GLU A 282 21.55 -1.13 16.32
C GLU A 282 21.35 -1.30 14.79
N HIS A 283 20.19 -1.83 14.37
CA HIS A 283 19.77 -1.99 12.98
C HIS A 283 19.26 -0.65 12.40
N ARG A 284 20.16 0.35 12.33
CA ARG A 284 19.81 1.74 11.97
C ARG A 284 19.05 1.88 10.66
N ALA A 285 19.42 1.13 9.62
CA ALA A 285 18.79 1.25 8.32
C ALA A 285 17.34 0.71 8.31
N GLN A 286 17.08 -0.31 9.12
CA GLN A 286 15.78 -0.92 9.33
C GLN A 286 14.91 -0.01 10.22
N ALA A 287 15.47 0.55 11.29
CA ALA A 287 14.78 1.53 12.12
C ALA A 287 14.31 2.74 11.30
N VAL A 288 15.16 3.27 10.40
CA VAL A 288 14.78 4.35 9.47
C VAL A 288 13.67 3.90 8.52
N ALA A 289 13.74 2.69 7.97
CA ALA A 289 12.71 2.13 7.10
C ALA A 289 11.36 1.97 7.84
N SER A 290 11.37 1.46 9.07
CA SER A 290 10.20 1.40 9.95
C SER A 290 9.64 2.79 10.23
N GLY A 291 10.49 3.78 10.54
CA GLY A 291 10.06 5.15 10.77
C GLY A 291 9.35 5.78 9.56
N ARG A 292 9.87 5.55 8.34
CA ARG A 292 9.23 6.01 7.09
C ARG A 292 7.88 5.36 6.85
N ALA A 293 7.80 4.04 7.00
CA ALA A 293 6.54 3.30 6.91
C ALA A 293 5.52 3.78 7.97
N GLY A 294 5.98 4.03 9.20
CA GLY A 294 5.15 4.53 10.29
C GLY A 294 4.56 5.91 9.99
N ARG A 295 5.33 6.82 9.36
CA ARG A 295 4.79 8.12 8.91
C ARG A 295 3.70 7.96 7.86
N LEU A 296 3.87 7.06 6.89
CA LEU A 296 2.86 6.77 5.86
C LEU A 296 1.57 6.16 6.45
N LEU A 297 1.70 5.31 7.47
CA LEU A 297 0.53 4.79 8.19
C LEU A 297 -0.17 5.87 9.02
N ARG A 298 0.58 6.77 9.67
CA ARG A 298 0.00 7.93 10.36
C ARG A 298 -0.75 8.83 9.39
N GLU A 299 -0.19 9.10 8.21
CA GLU A 299 -0.91 9.81 7.15
C GLU A 299 -2.23 9.10 6.79
N ALA A 300 -2.22 7.77 6.61
CA ALA A 300 -3.42 7.01 6.31
C ALA A 300 -4.49 7.10 7.43
N VAL A 301 -4.07 7.09 8.71
CA VAL A 301 -4.96 7.31 9.87
C VAL A 301 -5.62 8.68 9.79
N GLU A 302 -4.86 9.73 9.54
CA GLU A 302 -5.36 11.11 9.52
C GLU A 302 -6.25 11.38 8.29
N VAL A 303 -5.91 10.83 7.13
CA VAL A 303 -6.77 10.85 5.93
C VAL A 303 -8.10 10.14 6.20
N THR A 304 -8.07 8.97 6.85
CA THR A 304 -9.30 8.23 7.21
C THR A 304 -10.16 9.03 8.21
N THR A 305 -9.50 9.67 9.18
CA THR A 305 -10.12 10.53 10.20
C THR A 305 -10.79 11.74 9.56
N GLY A 306 -10.13 12.40 8.61
CA GLY A 306 -10.65 13.53 7.84
C GLY A 306 -11.82 13.16 6.92
N ALA A 307 -11.79 11.98 6.29
CA ALA A 307 -12.94 11.48 5.54
C ALA A 307 -14.15 11.20 6.44
N GLY A 308 -13.92 10.66 7.65
CA GLY A 308 -14.93 10.55 8.68
C GLY A 308 -15.53 11.92 9.04
N ALA A 309 -14.68 12.93 9.23
CA ALA A 309 -15.06 14.34 9.43
C ALA A 309 -16.09 14.82 8.42
N ALA A 310 -15.79 14.67 7.14
CA ALA A 310 -16.67 15.07 6.05
C ALA A 310 -17.98 14.30 6.01
N ARG A 311 -17.96 13.01 6.38
CA ARG A 311 -19.14 12.14 6.37
C ARG A 311 -20.20 12.58 7.38
N ASP A 312 -19.80 12.90 8.61
CA ASP A 312 -20.77 13.27 9.65
C ASP A 312 -21.01 14.79 9.73
N TYR A 313 -20.24 15.57 8.98
CA TYR A 313 -20.42 17.02 8.93
C TYR A 313 -21.76 17.38 8.28
N ARG A 314 -22.58 18.10 9.04
CA ARG A 314 -23.80 18.74 8.54
C ARG A 314 -23.55 20.25 8.43
N PRO A 315 -23.75 20.85 7.25
CA PRO A 315 -23.65 22.29 7.10
C PRO A 315 -24.58 22.97 8.10
N ARG A 316 -24.03 23.91 8.89
CA ARG A 316 -24.89 24.74 9.73
C ARG A 316 -25.76 25.58 8.78
N PRO A 317 -27.09 25.56 8.88
CA PRO A 317 -27.90 26.44 8.06
C PRO A 317 -27.46 27.87 8.39
N LYS A 318 -27.02 28.61 7.37
CA LYS A 318 -26.78 30.05 7.51
C LYS A 318 -28.09 30.63 8.04
N ARG A 319 -28.16 30.99 9.32
CA ARG A 319 -29.26 31.79 9.84
C ARG A 319 -29.28 33.03 8.96
N GLY A 320 -30.34 33.17 8.16
CA GLY A 320 -30.58 34.38 7.40
C GLY A 320 -30.47 35.56 8.36
N PRO A 321 -29.83 36.67 7.97
CA PRO A 321 -29.60 37.77 8.88
C PRO A 321 -30.96 38.23 9.42
N ALA A 322 -31.17 38.07 10.74
CA ALA A 322 -32.16 38.88 11.42
C ALA A 322 -31.76 40.33 11.14
N ARG A 323 -32.65 41.07 10.47
CA ARG A 323 -32.45 42.50 10.17
C ARG A 323 -32.29 43.25 11.49
N SER A 324 -31.05 43.44 11.92
CA SER A 324 -30.67 44.55 12.78
C SER A 324 -29.51 45.28 12.12
N GLY A 325 -29.69 46.57 11.92
CA GLY A 325 -28.76 47.43 11.21
C GLY A 325 -27.43 47.52 11.94
N ALA A 326 -26.42 46.86 11.42
CA ALA A 326 -25.02 47.12 11.75
C ALA A 326 -24.19 46.83 10.50
N THR A 327 -23.48 47.88 10.04
CA THR A 327 -22.36 47.89 9.09
C THR A 327 -22.19 46.62 8.26
N ARG A 328 -22.59 46.72 6.99
CA ARG A 328 -22.33 45.75 5.92
C ARG A 328 -20.82 45.50 5.82
N ARG A 329 -20.29 44.54 6.59
CA ARG A 329 -19.01 43.89 6.29
C ARG A 329 -19.20 43.27 4.91
N THR A 330 -18.52 43.84 3.92
CA THR A 330 -18.40 43.25 2.59
C THR A 330 -18.00 41.78 2.78
N ALA A 331 -18.81 40.88 2.25
CA ALA A 331 -18.40 39.48 2.15
C ALA A 331 -17.15 39.50 1.26
N ALA A 332 -15.98 39.33 1.87
CA ALA A 332 -14.72 39.22 1.16
C ALA A 332 -14.89 38.23 0.00
N ALA A 333 -14.43 38.60 -1.19
CA ALA A 333 -14.53 37.72 -2.35
C ALA A 333 -13.79 36.40 -2.04
N ALA A 334 -14.29 35.28 -2.54
CA ALA A 334 -13.61 33.99 -2.38
C ALA A 334 -12.16 34.11 -2.88
N GLY A 335 -11.19 33.92 -1.98
CA GLY A 335 -9.76 34.10 -2.27
C GLY A 335 -9.09 35.35 -1.67
N GLU A 336 -9.83 36.26 -1.04
CA GLU A 336 -9.24 37.44 -0.35
C GLU A 336 -8.95 37.21 1.14
N ARG A 337 -9.54 36.18 1.76
CA ARG A 337 -9.34 35.91 3.19
C ARG A 337 -7.93 35.37 3.42
N PRO A 338 -7.11 36.01 4.29
CA PRO A 338 -5.82 35.45 4.64
C PRO A 338 -6.04 34.16 5.46
N MET A 339 -5.46 33.04 5.00
CA MET A 339 -5.58 31.73 5.67
C MET A 339 -5.02 31.75 7.10
N THR A 340 -4.14 32.71 7.41
CA THR A 340 -3.69 32.96 8.78
C THR A 340 -4.85 33.33 9.72
N GLY A 341 -5.78 34.17 9.27
CA GLY A 341 -6.98 34.54 10.02
C GLY A 341 -7.96 33.38 10.20
N VAL A 342 -8.05 32.49 9.20
CA VAL A 342 -8.84 31.25 9.28
C VAL A 342 -8.34 30.37 10.43
N VAL A 343 -7.02 30.15 10.52
CA VAL A 343 -6.43 29.34 11.60
C VAL A 343 -6.61 30.00 12.96
N GLN A 344 -6.37 31.31 13.07
CA GLN A 344 -6.56 32.05 14.33
C GLN A 344 -8.01 31.98 14.83
N GLN A 345 -8.98 32.02 13.92
CA GLN A 345 -10.40 31.92 14.26
C GLN A 345 -10.81 30.49 14.61
N ALA A 346 -10.41 29.50 13.81
CA ALA A 346 -10.84 28.11 13.99
C ALA A 346 -10.15 27.43 15.19
N LEU A 347 -8.86 27.70 15.39
CA LEU A 347 -8.00 26.99 16.34
C LEU A 347 -7.09 27.97 17.12
N PRO A 348 -7.66 28.91 17.90
CA PRO A 348 -6.90 29.99 18.53
C PRO A 348 -5.75 29.48 19.43
N GLN A 349 -5.97 28.37 20.14
CA GLN A 349 -4.96 27.77 21.02
C GLN A 349 -3.76 27.19 20.26
N HIS A 350 -3.95 26.72 19.02
CA HIS A 350 -2.90 26.08 18.22
C HIS A 350 -2.32 27.03 17.16
N ALA A 351 -2.93 28.20 16.94
CA ALA A 351 -2.61 29.08 15.83
C ALA A 351 -1.14 29.49 15.77
N ARG A 352 -0.54 29.85 16.91
CA ARG A 352 0.89 30.24 16.95
C ARG A 352 1.81 29.10 16.52
N SER A 353 1.54 27.89 16.99
CA SER A 353 2.31 26.69 16.63
C SER A 353 2.14 26.35 15.14
N ILE A 354 0.90 26.33 14.66
CA ILE A 354 0.57 26.04 13.25
C ILE A 354 1.24 27.02 12.29
N LEU A 355 1.25 28.31 12.61
CA LEU A 355 1.83 29.34 11.74
C LEU A 355 3.37 29.32 11.72
N ALA A 356 4.00 28.78 12.77
CA ALA A 356 5.45 28.59 12.85
C ALA A 356 5.90 27.23 12.26
N ASP A 357 4.97 26.33 11.98
CA ASP A 357 5.23 24.98 11.48
C ASP A 357 5.76 25.02 10.04
N PRO A 358 6.85 24.30 9.70
CA PRO A 358 7.35 24.18 8.33
C PRO A 358 6.31 23.69 7.31
N ALA A 359 5.30 22.93 7.75
CA ALA A 359 4.21 22.44 6.91
C ALA A 359 3.09 23.47 6.68
N TRP A 360 3.16 24.67 7.28
CA TRP A 360 2.17 25.74 7.11
C TRP A 360 1.83 26.06 5.63
N PRO A 361 2.79 26.18 4.70
CA PRO A 361 2.45 26.49 3.31
C PRO A 361 1.55 25.43 2.65
N VAL A 362 1.70 24.16 3.03
CA VAL A 362 0.86 23.06 2.54
C VAL A 362 -0.55 23.20 3.13
N LEU A 363 -0.67 23.42 4.44
CA LEU A 363 -1.97 23.60 5.09
C LEU A 363 -2.73 24.80 4.53
N SER A 364 -2.04 25.94 4.36
CA SER A 364 -2.61 27.16 3.78
C SER A 364 -3.18 26.90 2.38
N LYS A 365 -2.44 26.18 1.53
CA LYS A 365 -2.91 25.79 0.19
C LYS A 365 -4.17 24.92 0.26
N ARG A 366 -4.24 23.97 1.20
CA ARG A 366 -5.42 23.12 1.40
C ARG A 366 -6.64 23.89 1.89
N LEU A 367 -6.46 24.86 2.79
CA LEU A 367 -7.55 25.73 3.23
C LEU A 367 -8.08 26.60 2.08
N ALA A 368 -7.19 27.11 1.22
CA ALA A 368 -7.59 27.81 0.01
C ALA A 368 -8.32 26.88 -0.99
N ASP A 369 -7.95 25.60 -1.07
CA ASP A 369 -8.67 24.59 -1.86
C ASP A 369 -10.11 24.39 -1.33
N VAL A 370 -10.29 24.39 0.00
CA VAL A 370 -11.61 24.29 0.66
C VAL A 370 -12.48 25.51 0.34
N GLU A 371 -11.93 26.72 0.47
CA GLU A 371 -12.66 27.96 0.13
C GLU A 371 -13.07 27.98 -1.35
N ARG A 372 -12.16 27.58 -2.25
CA ARG A 372 -12.47 27.46 -3.69
C ARG A 372 -13.54 26.41 -4.01
N ALA A 373 -13.70 25.39 -3.15
CA ALA A 373 -14.78 24.41 -3.24
C ALA A 373 -16.13 24.94 -2.71
N GLY A 374 -16.17 26.17 -2.17
CA GLY A 374 -17.38 26.81 -1.65
C GLY A 374 -17.76 26.42 -0.21
N GLU A 375 -16.89 25.68 0.49
CA GLU A 375 -17.06 25.37 1.91
C GLU A 375 -16.39 26.45 2.79
N ASP A 376 -16.90 26.70 4.01
CA ASP A 376 -16.27 27.66 4.92
C ASP A 376 -15.01 27.03 5.54
N PRO A 377 -13.80 27.54 5.23
CA PRO A 377 -12.57 26.93 5.70
C PRO A 377 -12.42 27.00 7.23
N VAL A 378 -13.10 27.92 7.92
CA VAL A 378 -13.11 27.97 9.40
C VAL A 378 -13.87 26.77 9.97
N ASP A 379 -15.08 26.52 9.47
CA ASP A 379 -15.94 25.42 9.93
C ASP A 379 -15.32 24.07 9.58
N VAL A 380 -14.78 23.92 8.36
CA VAL A 380 -14.12 22.69 7.93
C VAL A 380 -12.87 22.41 8.77
N LEU A 381 -12.03 23.43 8.99
CA LEU A 381 -10.82 23.29 9.81
C LEU A 381 -11.15 22.91 11.26
N ALA A 382 -12.17 23.53 11.86
CA ALA A 382 -12.64 23.18 13.19
C ALA A 382 -13.21 21.74 13.23
N ALA A 383 -13.97 21.33 12.21
CA ALA A 383 -14.55 19.99 12.13
C ALA A 383 -13.49 18.89 12.02
N VAL A 384 -12.45 19.08 11.20
CA VAL A 384 -11.36 18.09 11.09
C VAL A 384 -10.46 18.08 12.33
N ALA A 385 -10.25 19.25 12.96
CA ALA A 385 -9.47 19.34 14.19
C ALA A 385 -10.16 18.63 15.37
N ALA A 386 -11.49 18.74 15.48
CA ALA A 386 -12.26 18.15 16.58
C ALA A 386 -12.30 16.61 16.58
N ARG A 387 -11.91 15.96 15.48
CA ARG A 387 -12.02 14.49 15.33
C ARG A 387 -11.06 13.69 16.18
N ARG A 388 -9.87 14.22 16.44
CA ARG A 388 -8.80 13.59 17.20
C ARG A 388 -7.89 14.66 17.76
N GLU A 389 -7.25 14.38 18.89
CA GLU A 389 -6.28 15.28 19.52
C GLU A 389 -5.17 15.72 18.54
N LEU A 390 -4.65 16.92 18.79
CA LEU A 390 -3.55 17.53 18.03
C LEU A 390 -2.28 17.71 18.86
N ALA A 391 -2.39 17.64 20.20
CA ALA A 391 -1.29 17.97 21.11
C ALA A 391 -0.11 16.98 21.05
N SER A 392 -0.38 15.73 20.65
CA SER A 392 0.63 14.67 20.50
C SER A 392 1.30 14.65 19.12
N ALA A 393 0.94 15.57 18.22
CA ALA A 393 1.49 15.60 16.86
C ALA A 393 2.86 16.30 16.81
N ASP A 394 3.83 15.66 16.14
CA ASP A 394 5.14 16.27 15.84
C ASP A 394 5.00 17.54 14.97
N SER A 395 3.99 17.56 14.09
CA SER A 395 3.62 18.71 13.26
C SER A 395 2.09 18.80 13.16
N VAL A 396 1.52 19.84 13.79
CA VAL A 396 0.07 20.07 13.77
C VAL A 396 -0.39 20.46 12.38
N ALA A 397 0.41 21.25 11.64
CA ALA A 397 0.03 21.69 10.30
C ALA A 397 0.01 20.53 9.29
N GLU A 398 0.94 19.58 9.42
CA GLU A 398 0.98 18.36 8.60
C GLU A 398 -0.25 17.48 8.86
N VAL A 399 -0.56 17.19 10.13
CA VAL A 399 -1.74 16.40 10.51
C VAL A 399 -3.04 17.02 9.95
N LEU A 400 -3.22 18.33 10.12
CA LEU A 400 -4.40 19.03 9.60
C LEU A 400 -4.46 18.98 8.07
N SER A 401 -3.31 19.05 7.38
CA SER A 401 -3.25 18.92 5.92
C SER A 401 -3.74 17.55 5.45
N TRP A 402 -3.32 16.46 6.13
CA TRP A 402 -3.79 15.11 5.82
C TRP A 402 -5.27 14.90 6.10
N ARG A 403 -5.80 15.46 7.20
CA ARG A 403 -7.24 15.40 7.47
C ARG A 403 -8.05 16.16 6.41
N LEU A 404 -7.57 17.32 5.96
CA LEU A 404 -8.21 18.06 4.85
C LEU A 404 -8.14 17.30 3.52
N ASP A 405 -7.06 16.56 3.25
CA ASP A 405 -6.98 15.67 2.09
C ASP A 405 -8.04 14.56 2.16
N GLY A 406 -8.22 13.95 3.34
CA GLY A 406 -9.29 12.99 3.61
C GLY A 406 -10.69 13.57 3.38
N TRP A 407 -10.94 14.77 3.91
CA TRP A 407 -12.18 15.52 3.71
C TRP A 407 -12.50 15.69 2.23
N ARG A 408 -11.55 16.23 1.48
CA ARG A 408 -11.68 16.52 0.05
C ARG A 408 -11.92 15.26 -0.77
N ARG A 409 -11.16 14.18 -0.51
CA ARG A 409 -11.33 12.88 -1.19
C ARG A 409 -12.73 12.31 -0.96
N HIS A 410 -13.25 12.40 0.27
CA HIS A 410 -14.61 11.96 0.58
C HIS A 410 -15.67 12.79 -0.16
N ARG A 411 -15.59 14.12 -0.07
CA ARG A 411 -16.49 15.06 -0.76
C ARG A 411 -16.52 14.86 -2.28
N SER A 412 -15.36 14.56 -2.88
CA SER A 412 -15.26 14.31 -4.32
C SER A 412 -15.83 12.95 -4.75
N SER A 413 -15.90 11.99 -3.82
CA SER A 413 -16.41 10.64 -4.08
C SER A 413 -17.92 10.50 -3.89
N THR A 414 -18.53 11.40 -3.10
CA THR A 414 -19.98 11.47 -2.93
C THR A 414 -20.54 12.25 -4.14
N PRO A 415 -21.39 11.64 -4.99
CA PRO A 415 -22.09 12.41 -6.01
C PRO A 415 -22.77 13.57 -5.31
N ALA A 416 -22.56 14.80 -5.78
CA ALA A 416 -23.37 15.92 -5.34
C ALA A 416 -24.82 15.46 -5.51
N SER A 417 -25.58 15.38 -4.41
CA SER A 417 -27.03 15.28 -4.52
C SER A 417 -27.46 16.59 -5.15
N SER A 418 -27.46 16.61 -6.49
CA SER A 418 -28.08 17.66 -7.29
C SER A 418 -29.47 17.80 -6.71
N GLY A 419 -29.73 18.98 -6.16
CA GLY A 419 -30.95 19.30 -5.47
C GLY A 419 -32.15 18.82 -6.26
N THR A 420 -33.15 18.34 -5.51
CA THR A 420 -34.52 18.11 -5.93
C THR A 420 -34.94 19.16 -6.96
N GLY A 421 -34.84 18.80 -8.25
CA GLY A 421 -35.55 19.50 -9.29
C GLY A 421 -37.05 19.27 -9.07
N PRO A 422 -37.92 20.28 -9.28
CA PRO A 422 -39.33 20.13 -9.02
C PRO A 422 -39.90 19.03 -9.91
N SER A 423 -40.64 18.11 -9.29
CA SER A 423 -41.41 17.09 -9.97
C SER A 423 -42.19 17.70 -11.13
N PRO A 424 -42.14 17.14 -12.35
CA PRO A 424 -43.10 17.50 -13.36
C PRO A 424 -44.46 17.01 -12.87
N THR A 425 -45.35 17.96 -12.60
CA THR A 425 -46.77 17.76 -12.40
C THR A 425 -47.34 16.99 -13.60
N SER A 426 -47.57 15.69 -13.44
CA SER A 426 -48.41 14.94 -14.37
C SER A 426 -49.87 15.25 -14.05
N ALA A 427 -50.44 16.17 -14.83
CA ALA A 427 -51.89 16.30 -14.94
C ALA A 427 -52.50 14.98 -15.45
N GLY A 428 -53.63 14.62 -14.86
CA GLY A 428 -54.26 13.32 -15.02
C GLY A 428 -54.80 13.01 -16.41
N GLY A 429 -54.98 11.71 -16.65
CA GLY A 429 -55.74 11.15 -17.75
C GLY A 429 -56.22 9.76 -17.36
N ALA A 430 -57.42 9.68 -16.79
CA ALA A 430 -58.13 8.43 -16.57
C ALA A 430 -58.67 7.90 -17.91
N GLY A 431 -58.53 6.59 -18.16
CA GLY A 431 -59.05 5.99 -19.40
C GLY A 431 -58.90 4.46 -19.49
N ARG A 432 -59.75 3.74 -18.75
CA ARG A 432 -60.51 2.51 -19.13
C ARG A 432 -59.83 1.35 -19.91
N SER A 433 -59.86 0.18 -19.25
CA SER A 433 -60.31 -1.17 -19.72
C SER A 433 -59.76 -1.81 -21.01
N GLY A 434 -59.23 -3.05 -20.87
CA GLY A 434 -58.72 -3.93 -21.95
C GLY A 434 -59.79 -4.48 -22.93
N PRO A 435 -59.47 -5.48 -23.79
CA PRO A 435 -59.02 -6.80 -23.34
C PRO A 435 -57.95 -7.51 -24.22
N ALA A 436 -57.59 -8.72 -23.76
CA ALA A 436 -56.65 -9.67 -24.35
C ALA A 436 -57.04 -10.21 -25.75
N ARG A 437 -56.03 -10.54 -26.57
CA ARG A 437 -56.12 -11.67 -27.52
C ARG A 437 -54.77 -12.30 -27.86
N LYS A 438 -54.78 -13.63 -27.85
CA LYS A 438 -53.75 -14.61 -28.18
C LYS A 438 -53.30 -14.55 -29.65
N THR A 439 -52.05 -14.93 -29.90
CA THR A 439 -51.48 -15.76 -30.99
C THR A 439 -49.96 -15.60 -30.88
N GLY A 440 -49.05 -16.56 -31.02
CA GLY A 440 -49.02 -17.93 -31.50
C GLY A 440 -47.54 -18.15 -31.86
N ALA A 441 -46.84 -19.03 -31.15
CA ALA A 441 -45.48 -19.48 -31.52
C ALA A 441 -45.55 -20.40 -32.77
N PRO A 442 -44.45 -20.75 -33.47
CA PRO A 442 -43.42 -21.62 -32.87
C PRO A 442 -41.96 -21.37 -33.29
N SER A 443 -41.07 -21.91 -32.47
CA SER A 443 -39.64 -22.16 -32.67
C SER A 443 -39.31 -23.01 -33.89
N PRO A 444 -38.02 -23.09 -34.30
CA PRO A 444 -37.49 -24.29 -34.93
C PRO A 444 -36.38 -24.94 -34.10
N THR A 445 -36.53 -26.25 -33.90
CA THR A 445 -35.60 -27.20 -33.30
C THR A 445 -34.59 -27.71 -34.34
N ARG A 446 -33.30 -27.69 -33.95
CA ARG A 446 -32.24 -28.72 -34.11
C ARG A 446 -32.26 -29.67 -35.33
N ARG A 447 -31.10 -29.78 -36.00
CA ARG A 447 -30.52 -31.09 -36.43
C ARG A 447 -28.98 -31.05 -36.53
N MET A 448 -28.36 -32.07 -35.94
CA MET A 448 -27.02 -32.61 -36.23
C MET A 448 -27.13 -33.65 -37.35
N PRO A 449 -26.01 -33.95 -38.03
CA PRO A 449 -25.51 -35.32 -38.18
C PRO A 449 -24.02 -35.36 -37.79
N GLY A 450 -23.43 -36.40 -37.22
CA GLY A 450 -23.71 -37.83 -37.25
C GLY A 450 -22.34 -38.51 -37.37
N ASP A 451 -22.04 -39.42 -36.44
CA ASP A 451 -20.80 -40.20 -36.36
C ASP A 451 -20.53 -41.02 -37.63
N GLU A 452 -19.27 -41.09 -38.07
CA GLU A 452 -18.72 -42.28 -38.72
C GLU A 452 -17.36 -42.63 -38.14
N GLN A 453 -17.26 -43.90 -37.77
CA GLN A 453 -16.18 -44.57 -37.05
C GLN A 453 -14.97 -44.91 -37.94
N ASN A 454 -13.85 -45.16 -37.25
CA ASN A 454 -12.83 -46.15 -37.59
C ASN A 454 -11.96 -45.90 -38.83
N ARG A 455 -10.68 -45.57 -38.61
CA ARG A 455 -9.53 -46.46 -38.90
C ARG A 455 -8.18 -45.76 -38.63
N SER A 456 -7.45 -46.28 -37.65
CA SER A 456 -5.98 -46.45 -37.69
C SER A 456 -5.73 -47.98 -37.59
N PRO A 457 -4.57 -48.56 -37.96
CA PRO A 457 -3.26 -47.93 -38.17
C PRO A 457 -2.51 -48.39 -39.44
N LYS A 458 -1.39 -47.74 -39.78
CA LYS A 458 -0.22 -48.47 -40.33
C LYS A 458 1.07 -47.64 -40.23
N ARG A 459 2.06 -48.27 -39.60
CA ARG A 459 3.50 -47.97 -39.67
C ARG A 459 4.04 -48.12 -41.11
N ALA A 460 5.14 -47.40 -41.35
CA ALA A 460 6.37 -47.77 -42.06
C ALA A 460 6.71 -46.83 -43.24
N ARG A 461 7.71 -45.96 -43.07
CA ARG A 461 9.14 -46.24 -43.32
C ARG A 461 10.01 -45.20 -42.63
#